data_AF-A0A0F9K913-F1
#
_entry.id   AF-A0A0F9K913-F1
#
_cell.length_a   1.000
_cell.length_b   1.000
_cell.length_c   1.000
_cell.angle_alpha   90.00
_cell.angle_beta   90.00
_cell.angle_gamma   90.00
#
_symmetry.space_group_name_H-M   'P 1'
#
loop_
_entity.id
_entity.type
_entity.pdbx_description
1 polymer ?
#
loop_
_entity_poly.entity_id
_entity_poly.type
_entity_poly.pdbx_seq_one_letter_code
_entity_poly.pdbx_strand_id
1 'polypeptide(L)'
;MKPAYRLLRVKNANPWTLFHGFHGSRQLPYNKELRSVEEQVWNPGKKGMGPGFISGWHVILDRDECIEYLQRFTDKSDIVIAKVHVARLRPKPRATSNVQLARYMKIDAWDWAKDKSHKLHGERHLYT
;
A
#
# COMPACT_ATOMS: atom_id res chain seq x y z
N MET A 1 -1.47 11.94 11.87
CA MET A 1 -1.00 11.06 10.76
C MET A 1 -0.38 11.93 9.68
N LYS A 2 0.60 11.41 8.93
CA LYS A 2 1.19 12.13 7.78
C LYS A 2 0.83 11.47 6.45
N PRO A 3 0.82 12.20 5.32
CA PRO A 3 0.56 11.60 4.02
C PRO A 3 1.68 10.64 3.61
N ALA A 4 1.31 9.61 2.86
CA ALA A 4 2.17 8.65 2.19
C ALA A 4 1.41 8.05 1.00
N TYR A 5 2.08 7.17 0.26
CA TYR A 5 1.53 6.49 -0.91
C TYR A 5 1.58 4.98 -0.73
N ARG A 6 0.58 4.30 -1.27
CA ARG A 6 0.46 2.84 -1.22
C ARG A 6 -0.18 2.33 -2.50
N LEU A 7 0.35 1.23 -3.02
CA LEU A 7 -0.30 0.47 -4.07
C LEU A 7 -1.54 -0.24 -3.51
N LEU A 8 -2.69 -0.05 -4.14
CA LEU A 8 -3.96 -0.73 -3.84
C LEU A 8 -4.57 -1.25 -5.14
N ARG A 9 -5.39 -2.31 -5.05
CA ARG A 9 -6.21 -2.78 -6.17
C ARG A 9 -7.58 -2.10 -6.15
N VAL A 10 -8.14 -1.84 -7.32
CA VAL A 10 -9.52 -1.37 -7.48
C VAL A 10 -10.42 -2.55 -7.84
N LYS A 11 -11.38 -2.87 -6.98
CA LYS A 11 -12.42 -3.87 -7.27
C LYS A 11 -13.77 -3.32 -6.85
N ASN A 12 -14.73 -3.31 -7.77
CA ASN A 12 -16.07 -2.72 -7.57
C ASN A 12 -15.97 -1.30 -6.99
N ALA A 13 -15.10 -0.47 -7.56
CA ALA A 13 -14.79 0.90 -7.15
C ALA A 13 -14.21 1.07 -5.72
N ASN A 14 -13.86 -0.03 -5.05
CA ASN A 14 -13.34 -0.04 -3.68
C ASN A 14 -11.84 -0.40 -3.61
N PRO A 15 -11.13 0.08 -2.57
CA PRO A 15 -9.72 -0.22 -2.36
C PRO A 15 -9.53 -1.60 -1.76
N TRP A 16 -8.61 -2.36 -2.35
CA TRP A 16 -8.24 -3.70 -1.90
C TRP A 16 -6.73 -3.76 -1.66
N THR A 17 -6.30 -4.44 -0.58
CA THR A 17 -4.87 -4.69 -0.34
C THR A 17 -4.29 -5.58 -1.44
N LEU A 18 -3.04 -5.35 -1.83
CA LEU A 18 -2.30 -6.26 -2.73
C LEU A 18 -1.99 -7.59 -2.05
N PHE A 19 -1.69 -7.54 -0.75
CA PHE A 19 -1.26 -8.69 0.04
C PHE A 19 -1.98 -8.68 1.39
N HIS A 20 -2.31 -9.87 1.87
CA HIS A 20 -2.93 -10.19 3.17
C HIS A 20 -4.22 -9.41 3.49
N GLY A 21 -5.24 -10.13 3.96
CA GLY A 21 -6.48 -9.51 4.39
C GLY A 21 -6.30 -8.74 5.70
N PHE A 22 -7.13 -7.71 5.89
CA PHE A 22 -7.37 -7.03 7.14
C PHE A 22 -8.69 -7.56 7.74
N HIS A 23 -8.64 -8.15 8.93
CA HIS A 23 -9.80 -8.81 9.56
C HIS A 23 -10.56 -9.77 8.60
N GLY A 24 -9.82 -10.63 7.89
CA GLY A 24 -10.41 -11.63 6.99
C GLY A 24 -10.85 -11.12 5.62
N SER A 25 -10.75 -9.81 5.34
CA SER A 25 -11.09 -9.23 4.03
C SER A 25 -9.93 -8.44 3.44
N ARG A 26 -9.77 -8.47 2.11
CA ARG A 26 -8.80 -7.59 1.43
C ARG A 26 -9.39 -6.21 1.14
N GLN A 27 -10.70 -6.05 1.19
CA GLN A 27 -11.36 -4.76 1.04
C GLN A 27 -11.08 -3.88 2.26
N LEU A 28 -10.67 -2.64 2.01
CA LEU A 28 -10.37 -1.67 3.06
C LEU A 28 -11.52 -0.66 3.19
N PRO A 29 -11.95 -0.32 4.42
CA PRO A 29 -12.96 0.72 4.62
C PRO A 29 -12.34 2.12 4.50
N TYR A 30 -13.17 3.09 4.08
CA TYR A 30 -12.79 4.50 4.05
C TYR A 30 -12.95 5.17 5.41
N ASN A 31 -12.26 6.30 5.58
CA ASN A 31 -12.42 7.26 6.68
C ASN A 31 -12.26 6.65 8.08
N LYS A 32 -11.64 5.47 8.18
CA LYS A 32 -11.37 4.77 9.44
C LYS A 32 -9.87 4.59 9.61
N GLU A 33 -9.39 4.78 10.83
CA GLU A 33 -8.03 4.39 11.22
C GLU A 33 -7.96 2.86 11.29
N LEU A 34 -7.06 2.30 10.50
CA LEU A 34 -6.81 0.87 10.38
C LEU A 34 -5.48 0.54 11.05
N ARG A 35 -5.56 -0.18 12.16
CA ARG A 35 -4.37 -0.72 12.83
C ARG A 35 -3.94 -2.01 12.15
N SER A 36 -2.69 -2.13 11.72
CA SER A 36 -2.18 -3.38 11.14
C SER A 36 -2.25 -4.52 12.16
N VAL A 37 -2.58 -5.72 11.69
CA VAL A 37 -2.36 -6.97 12.45
C VAL A 37 -0.88 -7.29 12.38
N GLU A 38 -0.13 -6.82 13.38
CA GLU A 38 1.33 -6.94 13.43
C GLU A 38 1.73 -8.34 13.90
N GLU A 39 2.54 -9.03 13.09
CA GLU A 39 3.03 -10.38 13.33
C GLU A 39 4.52 -10.45 13.00
N GLN A 40 5.24 -11.39 13.61
CA GLN A 40 6.60 -11.69 13.17
C GLN A 40 6.56 -12.47 11.86
N VAL A 41 7.11 -11.88 10.81
CA VAL A 41 7.13 -12.43 9.46
C VAL A 41 8.56 -12.51 8.92
N TRP A 42 8.73 -13.32 7.87
CA TRP A 42 10.00 -13.45 7.15
C TRP A 42 9.79 -13.10 5.69
N ASN A 43 10.86 -12.69 5.02
CA ASN A 43 10.82 -12.61 3.57
C ASN A 43 10.47 -14.00 2.97
N PRO A 44 9.81 -14.05 1.81
CA PRO A 44 9.44 -15.32 1.16
C PRO A 44 10.64 -16.28 1.07
N GLY A 45 10.44 -17.53 1.49
CA GLY A 45 11.48 -18.56 1.49
C GLY A 45 12.59 -18.40 2.55
N LYS A 46 12.43 -17.50 3.54
CA LYS A 46 13.46 -17.25 4.58
C LYS A 46 12.99 -17.53 6.01
N LYS A 47 11.86 -18.25 6.19
CA LYS A 47 11.32 -18.58 7.53
C LYS A 47 12.35 -19.38 8.33
N GLY A 48 12.70 -18.90 9.52
CA GLY A 48 13.67 -19.54 10.41
C GLY A 48 15.14 -19.39 9.99
N MET A 49 15.45 -18.78 8.84
CA MET A 49 16.82 -18.61 8.34
C MET A 49 17.49 -17.29 8.80
N GLY A 50 16.89 -16.59 9.77
CA GLY A 50 17.38 -15.31 10.28
C GLY A 50 16.31 -14.56 11.07
N PRO A 51 16.63 -13.37 11.60
CA PRO A 51 15.66 -12.58 12.33
C PRO A 51 14.52 -12.19 11.40
N GLY A 52 13.29 -12.57 11.78
CA GLY A 52 12.07 -12.05 11.16
C GLY A 52 11.90 -10.55 11.45
N PHE A 53 10.83 -9.96 10.94
CA PHE A 53 10.48 -8.57 11.20
C PHE A 53 8.99 -8.44 11.53
N ILE A 54 8.62 -7.36 12.21
CA ILE A 54 7.22 -7.10 12.55
C ILE A 54 6.48 -6.52 11.33
N SER A 55 5.48 -7.24 10.83
CA SER A 55 4.65 -6.87 9.69
C SER A 55 3.89 -5.56 9.94
N GLY A 56 3.51 -4.86 8.88
CA GLY A 56 2.73 -3.63 8.96
C GLY A 56 2.24 -3.19 7.57
N TRP A 57 1.61 -2.03 7.49
CA TRP A 57 1.18 -1.47 6.21
C TRP A 57 2.37 -0.97 5.40
N HIS A 58 2.75 -1.69 4.33
CA HIS A 58 3.67 -1.18 3.30
C HIS A 58 3.22 0.18 2.74
N VAL A 59 4.02 1.21 2.94
CA VAL A 59 3.81 2.55 2.37
C VAL A 59 5.14 3.13 1.91
N ILE A 60 5.08 4.06 0.97
CA ILE A 60 6.22 4.81 0.43
C ILE A 60 5.93 6.29 0.64
N LEU A 61 6.90 7.05 1.13
CA LEU A 61 6.65 8.45 1.51
C LEU A 61 6.60 9.39 0.30
N ASP A 62 7.36 9.05 -0.73
CA ASP A 62 7.41 9.77 -1.99
C ASP A 62 6.52 9.11 -3.06
N ARG A 63 5.95 9.93 -3.95
CA ARG A 63 5.02 9.45 -4.98
C ARG A 63 5.77 8.81 -6.14
N ASP A 64 6.88 9.39 -6.56
CA ASP A 64 7.66 8.95 -7.72
C ASP A 64 8.37 7.64 -7.41
N GLU A 65 8.88 7.48 -6.19
CA GLU A 65 9.36 6.20 -5.68
C GLU A 65 8.25 5.13 -5.66
N CYS A 66 6.99 5.52 -5.44
CA CYS A 66 5.86 4.60 -5.52
C CYS A 66 5.56 4.19 -6.97
N ILE A 67 5.73 5.11 -7.93
CA ILE A 67 5.65 4.83 -9.38
C ILE A 67 6.75 3.85 -9.79
N GLU A 68 7.98 4.06 -9.34
CA GLU A 68 9.09 3.13 -9.58
C GLU A 68 8.82 1.76 -8.97
N TYR A 69 8.30 1.73 -7.74
CA TYR A 69 7.96 0.49 -7.07
C TYR A 69 6.85 -0.28 -7.81
N LEU A 70 5.86 0.42 -8.39
CA LEU A 70 4.83 -0.17 -9.23
C LEU A 70 5.42 -0.88 -10.46
N GLN A 71 6.57 -0.45 -10.99
CA GLN A 71 7.19 -1.10 -12.15
C GLN A 71 7.60 -2.55 -11.90
N ARG A 72 7.75 -2.97 -10.64
CA ARG A 72 8.09 -4.34 -10.24
C ARG A 72 6.94 -5.33 -10.38
N PHE A 73 5.72 -4.85 -10.59
CA PHE A 73 4.54 -5.70 -10.73
C PHE A 73 4.30 -6.01 -12.21
N THR A 74 4.15 -7.28 -12.57
CA THR A 74 3.87 -7.69 -13.96
C THR A 74 2.47 -7.24 -14.40
N ASP A 75 1.46 -7.53 -13.58
CA ASP A 75 0.08 -7.09 -13.80
C ASP A 75 -0.22 -5.84 -12.97
N LYS A 76 -0.50 -4.74 -13.67
CA LYS A 76 -0.84 -3.42 -13.12
C LYS A 76 -2.26 -3.01 -13.50
N SER A 77 -3.05 -3.90 -14.11
CA SER A 77 -4.34 -3.58 -14.74
C SER A 77 -5.36 -2.96 -13.78
N ASP A 78 -5.32 -3.36 -12.51
CA ASP A 78 -6.23 -2.89 -11.45
C ASP A 78 -5.50 -2.16 -10.31
N ILE A 79 -4.19 -1.91 -10.43
CA ILE A 79 -3.40 -1.27 -9.37
C ILE A 79 -3.43 0.25 -9.52
N VAL A 80 -3.71 0.95 -8.42
CA VAL A 80 -3.59 2.40 -8.27
C VAL A 80 -2.54 2.75 -7.22
N ILE A 81 -1.90 3.90 -7.43
CA ILE A 81 -1.11 4.57 -6.39
C ILE A 81 -2.09 5.42 -5.59
N ALA A 82 -2.39 5.00 -4.37
CA ALA A 82 -3.34 5.66 -3.50
C ALA A 82 -2.62 6.50 -2.45
N LYS A 83 -3.08 7.74 -2.26
CA LYS A 83 -2.68 8.56 -1.12
C LYS A 83 -3.35 8.03 0.15
N VAL A 84 -2.56 7.89 1.20
CA VAL A 84 -3.00 7.37 2.51
C VAL A 84 -2.41 8.20 3.63
N HIS A 85 -3.07 8.18 4.79
CA HIS A 85 -2.58 8.84 6.01
C HIS A 85 -2.06 7.79 6.98
N VAL A 86 -0.82 7.95 7.44
CA VAL A 86 -0.12 6.93 8.25
C VAL A 86 0.46 7.46 9.55
N ALA A 87 0.66 6.56 10.51
CA ALA A 87 1.38 6.84 11.75
C ALA A 87 2.19 5.62 12.22
N ARG A 88 3.21 5.90 13.07
CA ARG A 88 4.16 4.92 13.63
C ARG A 88 4.84 4.09 12.55
N LEU A 89 5.65 4.79 11.75
CA LEU A 89 6.44 4.19 10.68
C LEU A 89 7.71 3.57 11.21
N ARG A 90 8.15 2.53 10.52
CA ARG A 90 9.48 1.95 10.65
C ARG A 90 9.99 1.55 9.26
N PRO A 91 11.30 1.63 9.00
CA PRO A 91 11.86 1.07 7.78
C PRO A 91 11.54 -0.42 7.68
N LYS A 92 11.15 -0.91 6.50
CA LYS A 92 11.05 -2.35 6.28
C LYS A 92 12.48 -2.91 6.24
N PRO A 93 12.84 -3.88 7.10
CA PRO A 93 14.20 -4.43 7.11
C PRO A 93 14.56 -5.04 5.76
N ARG A 94 15.78 -4.73 5.28
CA ARG A 94 16.34 -5.27 4.03
C ARG A 94 15.43 -5.03 2.82
N ALA A 95 14.68 -3.93 2.81
CA ALA A 95 13.88 -3.57 1.67
C ALA A 95 14.80 -3.12 0.53
N THR A 96 14.57 -3.65 -0.67
CA THR A 96 15.22 -3.20 -1.91
C THR A 96 14.59 -1.92 -2.46
N SER A 97 13.69 -1.30 -1.70
CA SER A 97 12.97 -0.06 -2.02
C SER A 97 12.69 0.70 -0.73
N ASN A 98 12.32 1.98 -0.83
CA ASN A 98 12.06 2.88 0.31
C ASN A 98 10.73 2.59 1.05
N VAL A 99 10.30 1.33 1.02
CA VAL A 99 9.08 0.87 1.68
C VAL A 99 9.25 0.95 3.20
N GLN A 100 8.31 1.65 3.81
CA GLN A 100 8.10 1.73 5.25
C GLN A 100 6.96 0.80 5.67
N LEU A 101 6.95 0.38 6.93
CA LEU A 101 5.86 -0.34 7.57
C LEU A 101 5.17 0.62 8.54
N ALA A 102 3.92 0.96 8.29
CA ALA A 102 3.10 1.74 9.22
C ALA A 102 2.26 0.83 10.11
N ARG A 103 2.12 1.18 11.39
CA ARG A 103 1.17 0.50 12.28
C ARG A 103 -0.26 0.97 12.07
N TYR A 104 -0.44 2.24 11.70
CA TYR A 104 -1.77 2.83 11.44
C TYR A 104 -1.82 3.40 10.04
N MET A 105 -2.95 3.21 9.37
CA MET A 105 -3.24 3.72 8.03
C MET A 105 -4.70 4.16 7.96
N LYS A 106 -5.00 5.20 7.20
CA LYS A 106 -6.35 5.63 6.84
C LYS A 106 -6.40 5.97 5.36
N ILE A 107 -7.48 5.57 4.70
CA ILE A 107 -7.81 5.98 3.32
C ILE A 107 -8.95 6.97 3.42
N ASP A 108 -8.74 8.20 2.96
CA ASP A 108 -9.80 9.20 2.88
C ASP A 108 -10.62 9.00 1.60
N ALA A 109 -11.95 9.01 1.74
CA ALA A 109 -12.86 8.75 0.60
C ALA A 109 -12.67 9.76 -0.54
N TRP A 110 -12.38 11.02 -0.20
CA TRP A 110 -12.10 12.10 -1.15
C TRP A 110 -10.81 11.88 -1.93
N ASP A 111 -9.72 11.49 -1.25
CA ASP A 111 -8.45 11.19 -1.91
C ASP A 111 -8.60 9.95 -2.80
N TRP A 112 -9.27 8.90 -2.30
CA TRP A 112 -9.55 7.70 -3.09
C TRP A 112 -10.35 7.99 -4.37
N ALA A 113 -11.35 8.87 -4.29
CA ALA A 113 -12.16 9.23 -5.45
C ALA A 113 -11.32 9.84 -6.58
N LYS A 114 -10.33 10.67 -6.22
CA LYS A 114 -9.36 11.25 -7.16
C LYS A 114 -8.40 10.19 -7.69
N ASP A 115 -7.88 9.34 -6.82
CA ASP A 115 -6.86 8.35 -7.23
C ASP A 115 -7.44 7.28 -8.19
N LYS A 116 -8.69 6.84 -7.97
CA LYS A 116 -9.33 5.84 -8.82
C LYS A 116 -9.81 6.39 -10.17
N SER A 117 -10.15 7.68 -10.27
CA SER A 117 -10.68 8.27 -11.51
C SER A 117 -9.64 8.22 -12.63
N HIS A 118 -8.36 8.40 -12.29
CA HIS A 118 -7.23 8.26 -13.22
C HIS A 118 -7.13 6.86 -13.84
N LYS A 119 -7.63 5.82 -13.15
CA LYS A 119 -7.63 4.44 -13.63
C LYS A 119 -8.91 4.05 -14.37
N LEU A 120 -10.07 4.51 -13.89
CA LEU A 120 -11.38 4.10 -14.42
C LEU A 120 -11.77 4.82 -15.72
N HIS A 121 -11.24 6.02 -15.97
CA HIS A 121 -11.60 6.81 -17.15
C HIS A 121 -10.63 6.69 -18.32
N GLY A 122 -9.59 5.84 -18.24
CA GLY A 122 -8.69 5.60 -19.37
C GLY A 122 -8.01 6.86 -19.91
N GLU A 123 -7.89 7.92 -19.11
CA GLU A 123 -7.19 9.13 -19.53
C GLU A 123 -5.69 8.84 -19.64
N ARG A 124 -5.26 8.74 -20.91
CA ARG A 124 -3.87 8.90 -21.33
C ARG A 124 -3.44 10.34 -21.03
N HIS A 125 -3.09 10.64 -19.79
CA HIS A 125 -2.23 11.79 -19.49
C HIS A 125 -0.94 11.22 -18.88
N LEU A 126 0.04 10.98 -19.76
CA LEU A 126 1.17 11.88 -19.99
C LEU A 126 2.05 11.93 -18.74
N TYR A 127 2.96 10.97 -18.67
CA TYR A 127 4.18 11.09 -17.89
C TYR A 127 5.13 11.95 -18.74
N THR A 128 5.16 13.25 -18.48
CA THR A 128 6.25 14.17 -18.85
C THR A 128 6.73 14.85 -17.60
#